data_AF-A0A0H5PBD5-F1
#
_entry.id   AF-A0A0H5PBD5-F1
#
_cell.length_a   1.000
_cell.length_b   1.000
_cell.length_c   1.000
_cell.angle_alpha   90.00
_cell.angle_beta   90.00
_cell.angle_gamma   90.00
#
_symmetry.space_group_name_H-M   'P 1'
#
loop_
_entity.id
_entity.type
_entity.pdbx_description
1 polymer ?
#
loop_
_entity_poly.entity_id
_entity_poly.type
_entity_poly.pdbx_seq_one_letter_code
_entity_poly.pdbx_strand_id
1 'polypeptide(L)'
;MIIDQVRTYYSTYLPQTTAALDDSEEFFQELSDQISQRVEQITAQLETNAIVPGQDYLERVGTLNTLRAQALESALAELLYSTPPEVDEDPEPSQTERDLLVMQQEERAVDQRLEMAPGSPEAIEWDRRYPHLVEEVNWMLTDHGELTVEQKREQLAQIMHRQDEARARLRP
;
A
#
# COMPACT_ATOMS: atom_id res chain seq x y z
N MET A 1 -12.55 11.80 23.99
CA MET A 1 -12.29 13.25 24.11
C MET A 1 -11.49 13.69 22.88
N ILE A 2 -11.34 15.00 22.59
CA ILE A 2 -10.57 15.46 21.40
C ILE A 2 -9.13 14.96 21.45
N ILE A 3 -8.53 14.95 22.65
CA ILE A 3 -7.18 14.41 22.88
C ILE A 3 -7.02 12.95 22.43
N ASP A 4 -8.04 12.10 22.60
CA ASP A 4 -7.99 10.69 22.15
C ASP A 4 -7.96 10.59 20.62
N GLN A 5 -8.69 11.48 19.92
CA GLN A 5 -8.70 11.53 18.46
C GLN A 5 -7.34 11.97 17.92
N VAL A 6 -6.74 12.99 18.54
CA VAL A 6 -5.40 13.46 18.20
C VAL A 6 -4.39 12.33 18.37
N ARG A 7 -4.36 11.69 19.55
CA ARG A 7 -3.44 10.56 19.83
C ARG A 7 -3.60 9.43 18.83
N THR A 8 -4.85 9.02 18.57
CA THR A 8 -5.15 7.94 17.64
C THR A 8 -4.68 8.28 16.23
N TYR A 9 -4.90 9.52 15.78
CA TYR A 9 -4.47 9.94 14.46
C TYR A 9 -2.95 9.93 14.35
N TYR A 10 -2.25 10.53 15.30
CA TYR A 10 -0.79 10.58 15.31
C TYR A 10 -0.15 9.20 15.41
N SER A 11 -0.64 8.33 16.30
CA SER A 11 -0.09 6.98 16.45
C SER A 11 -0.34 6.09 15.23
N THR A 12 -1.43 6.32 14.50
CA THR A 12 -1.85 5.46 13.38
C THR A 12 -1.27 5.94 12.05
N TYR A 13 -1.24 7.25 11.83
CA TYR A 13 -0.95 7.85 10.53
C TYR A 13 0.34 8.68 10.51
N LEU A 14 0.90 9.00 11.67
CA LEU A 14 2.14 9.79 11.80
C LEU A 14 3.12 9.12 12.79
N PRO A 15 3.39 7.80 12.71
CA PRO A 15 4.18 7.10 13.72
C PRO A 15 5.61 7.62 13.87
N GLN A 16 6.28 8.03 12.78
CA GLN A 16 7.64 8.54 12.84
C GLN A 16 7.67 9.94 13.46
N THR A 17 6.76 10.82 13.05
CA THR A 17 6.56 12.16 13.63
C THR A 17 6.27 12.03 15.12
N THR A 18 5.39 11.09 15.50
CA THR A 18 5.04 10.84 16.90
C THR A 18 6.26 10.38 17.70
N ALA A 19 7.08 9.50 17.15
CA ALA A 19 8.32 9.02 17.80
C ALA A 19 9.40 10.10 17.93
N ALA A 20 9.35 11.14 17.10
CA ALA A 20 10.29 12.26 17.12
C ALA A 20 9.90 13.38 18.11
N LEU A 21 8.71 13.33 18.72
CA LEU A 21 8.27 14.30 19.73
C LEU A 21 9.02 14.07 21.06
N ASP A 22 9.64 15.12 21.60
CA ASP A 22 10.29 15.08 22.91
C ASP A 22 9.29 14.85 24.06
N ASP A 23 8.23 15.66 24.14
CA ASP A 23 7.12 15.51 25.09
C ASP A 23 5.79 15.38 24.33
N SER A 24 5.45 14.14 23.99
CA SER A 24 4.22 13.82 23.26
C SER A 24 2.95 14.16 24.05
N GLU A 25 2.96 14.08 25.38
CA GLU A 25 1.78 14.34 26.21
C GLU A 25 1.45 15.84 26.22
N GLU A 26 2.46 16.70 26.42
CA GLU A 26 2.30 18.16 26.33
C GLU A 26 1.85 18.59 24.94
N PHE A 27 2.44 18.03 23.88
CA PHE A 27 2.06 18.32 22.50
C PHE A 27 0.60 17.97 22.21
N PHE A 28 0.15 16.77 22.58
CA PHE A 28 -1.23 16.35 22.35
C PHE A 28 -2.23 17.15 23.17
N GLN A 29 -1.85 17.55 24.40
CA GLN A 29 -2.67 18.43 25.22
C GLN A 29 -2.84 19.78 24.53
N GLU A 30 -1.74 20.44 24.12
CA GLU A 30 -1.77 21.74 23.48
C GLU A 30 -2.59 21.71 22.17
N LEU A 31 -2.37 20.71 21.32
CA LEU A 31 -3.12 20.56 20.07
C LEU A 31 -4.62 20.32 20.34
N SER A 32 -4.96 19.52 21.34
CA SER A 32 -6.36 19.28 21.70
C SER A 32 -7.06 20.53 22.28
N ASP A 33 -6.33 21.37 23.00
CA ASP A 33 -6.82 22.65 23.53
C ASP A 33 -7.03 23.66 22.39
N GLN A 34 -6.10 23.71 21.43
CA GLN A 34 -6.25 24.53 20.22
C GLN A 34 -7.48 24.12 19.41
N ILE A 35 -7.70 22.82 19.20
CA ILE A 35 -8.91 22.31 18.53
C ILE A 35 -10.16 22.71 19.31
N SER A 36 -10.16 22.55 20.63
CA SER A 36 -11.30 22.90 21.48
C SER A 36 -11.66 24.39 21.37
N GLN A 37 -10.66 25.27 21.44
CA GLN A 37 -10.86 26.72 21.24
C GLN A 37 -11.37 27.03 19.84
N ARG A 38 -10.87 26.32 18.81
CA ARG A 38 -11.32 26.51 17.43
C ARG A 38 -12.79 26.10 17.24
N VAL A 39 -13.22 25.01 17.88
CA VAL A 39 -14.63 24.59 17.88
C VAL A 39 -15.54 25.66 18.48
N GLU A 40 -15.16 26.26 19.60
CA GLU A 40 -15.94 27.32 20.23
C GLU A 40 -16.07 28.55 19.31
N GLN A 41 -14.96 28.95 18.67
CA GLN A 41 -14.95 30.07 17.74
C GLN A 41 -15.85 29.84 16.52
N ILE A 42 -15.79 28.65 15.91
CA ILE A 42 -16.62 28.31 14.74
C ILE A 42 -18.09 28.20 15.16
N THR A 43 -18.36 27.57 16.31
CA THR A 43 -19.73 27.44 16.83
C THR A 43 -20.36 28.82 17.04
N ALA A 44 -19.67 29.77 17.68
CA ALA A 44 -20.17 31.13 17.87
C ALA A 44 -20.46 31.87 16.54
N GLN A 45 -19.64 31.64 15.52
CA GLN A 45 -19.86 32.20 14.17
C GLN A 45 -21.10 31.59 13.50
N LEU A 46 -21.29 30.29 13.62
CA LEU A 46 -22.45 29.59 13.06
C LEU A 46 -23.75 29.95 13.79
N GLU A 47 -23.71 30.05 15.12
CA GLU A 47 -24.86 30.42 15.97
C GLU A 47 -25.46 31.76 15.57
N THR A 48 -24.61 32.74 15.21
CA THR A 48 -25.04 34.08 14.80
C THR A 48 -26.04 34.05 13.63
N ASN A 49 -25.95 33.04 12.76
CA ASN A 49 -26.80 32.91 11.57
C ASN A 49 -27.93 31.88 11.74
N ALA A 50 -27.78 30.91 12.66
CA ALA A 50 -28.65 29.74 12.75
C ALA A 50 -29.79 29.86 13.78
N ILE A 51 -29.64 30.71 14.80
CA ILE A 51 -30.63 30.83 15.88
C ILE A 51 -31.71 31.86 15.51
N VAL A 52 -32.95 31.40 15.42
CA VAL A 52 -34.11 32.24 15.07
C VAL A 52 -34.90 32.62 16.34
N PRO A 53 -35.40 33.88 16.46
CA PRO A 53 -36.27 34.27 17.57
C PRO A 53 -37.55 33.42 17.60
N GLY A 54 -37.90 32.87 18.77
CA GLY A 54 -39.13 32.11 18.99
C GLY A 54 -39.01 30.59 18.87
N GLN A 55 -37.80 30.04 18.69
CA GLN A 55 -37.55 28.59 18.77
C GLN A 55 -37.94 28.00 20.14
N ASP A 56 -38.51 26.79 20.12
CA ASP A 56 -38.68 25.99 21.33
C ASP A 56 -37.32 25.58 21.91
N TYR A 57 -37.27 25.32 23.22
CA TYR A 57 -36.04 24.93 23.90
C TYR A 57 -35.39 23.68 23.30
N LEU A 58 -36.16 22.65 22.96
CA LEU A 58 -35.62 21.41 22.40
C LEU A 58 -35.05 21.63 20.99
N GLU A 59 -35.72 22.45 20.18
CA GLU A 59 -35.25 22.82 18.84
C GLU A 59 -33.93 23.59 18.91
N ARG A 60 -33.81 24.50 19.90
CA ARG A 60 -32.57 25.23 20.14
C ARG A 60 -31.42 24.31 20.55
N VAL A 61 -31.65 23.36 21.46
CA VAL A 61 -30.62 22.39 21.87
C VAL A 61 -30.20 21.51 20.70
N GLY A 62 -31.16 21.04 19.88
CA GLY A 62 -30.86 20.27 18.67
C GLY A 62 -30.01 21.05 17.66
N THR A 63 -30.33 22.33 17.46
CA THR A 63 -29.57 23.23 16.61
C THR A 63 -28.14 23.38 17.13
N LEU A 64 -27.97 23.70 18.42
CA LEU A 64 -26.65 23.88 19.04
C LEU A 64 -25.77 22.63 18.94
N ASN A 65 -26.34 21.44 19.16
CA ASN A 65 -25.60 20.18 19.00
C ASN A 65 -25.12 19.98 17.56
N THR A 66 -25.96 20.32 16.58
CA THR A 66 -25.61 20.23 15.15
C THR A 66 -24.49 21.20 14.80
N LEU A 67 -24.58 22.45 15.26
CA LEU A 67 -23.53 23.45 15.04
C LEU A 67 -22.20 23.04 15.67
N ARG A 68 -22.24 22.49 16.89
CA ARG A 68 -21.04 22.00 17.57
C ARG A 68 -20.39 20.84 16.82
N ALA A 69 -21.18 19.93 16.25
CA ALA A 69 -20.66 18.83 15.43
C ALA A 69 -19.99 19.37 14.14
N GLN A 70 -20.63 20.31 13.45
CA GLN A 70 -20.06 20.96 12.26
C GLN A 70 -18.78 21.74 12.57
N ALA A 71 -18.74 22.42 13.71
CA ALA A 71 -17.57 23.14 14.18
C ALA A 71 -16.41 22.19 14.51
N LEU A 72 -16.70 21.03 15.12
CA LEU A 72 -15.71 20.00 15.39
C LEU A 72 -15.12 19.43 14.10
N GLU A 73 -15.95 19.07 13.12
CA GLU A 73 -15.47 18.56 11.84
C GLU A 73 -14.55 19.58 11.15
N SER A 74 -14.96 20.85 11.11
CA SER A 74 -14.15 21.94 10.54
C SER A 74 -12.82 22.12 11.28
N ALA A 75 -12.83 22.14 12.62
CA ALA A 75 -11.62 22.31 13.42
C ALA A 75 -10.63 21.15 13.25
N LEU A 76 -11.12 19.91 13.18
CA LEU A 76 -10.28 18.73 12.93
C LEU A 76 -9.66 18.76 11.53
N ALA A 77 -10.44 19.16 10.51
CA ALA A 77 -9.94 19.31 9.15
C ALA A 77 -8.84 20.38 9.04
N GLU A 78 -8.99 21.50 9.75
CA GLU A 78 -8.03 22.61 9.73
C GLU A 78 -6.74 22.29 10.50
N LEU A 79 -6.85 21.66 11.68
CA LEU A 79 -5.72 21.55 12.63
C LEU A 79 -5.11 20.16 12.70
N LEU A 80 -5.91 19.09 12.64
CA LEU A 80 -5.41 17.72 12.78
C LEU A 80 -5.08 17.10 11.42
N TYR A 81 -6.04 17.12 10.50
CA TYR A 81 -5.93 16.46 9.19
C TYR A 81 -5.23 17.32 8.12
N SER A 82 -4.76 18.52 8.48
CA SER A 82 -3.91 19.34 7.62
C SER A 82 -2.49 18.79 7.50
N THR A 83 -2.04 17.99 8.47
CA THR A 83 -0.81 17.21 8.36
C THR A 83 -1.12 15.93 7.58
N PRO A 84 -0.56 15.73 6.38
CA PRO A 84 -0.83 14.53 5.60
C PRO A 84 -0.27 13.28 6.31
N PRO A 85 -0.93 12.12 6.18
CA PRO A 85 -0.41 10.87 6.74
C PRO A 85 0.99 10.58 6.18
N GLU A 86 1.85 10.02 7.02
CA GLU A 86 3.12 9.46 6.58
C GLU A 86 2.81 8.32 5.61
N VAL A 87 3.34 8.46 4.39
CA VAL A 87 3.40 7.36 3.44
C VAL A 87 4.70 6.63 3.72
N ASP A 88 4.63 5.33 4.00
CA ASP A 88 5.83 4.48 3.96
C ASP A 88 6.41 4.61 2.54
N GLU A 89 7.55 5.27 2.41
CA GLU A 89 8.17 5.56 1.11
C GLU A 89 8.66 4.29 0.40
N ASP A 90 8.65 3.12 1.05
CA ASP A 90 9.00 1.84 0.44
C ASP A 90 8.32 0.70 1.22
N PRO A 91 7.02 0.40 0.97
CA PRO A 91 6.46 -0.83 1.50
C PRO A 91 7.27 -1.98 0.91
N GLU A 92 8.00 -2.71 1.76
CA GLU A 92 8.68 -3.93 1.34
C GLU A 92 7.70 -4.77 0.51
N PRO A 93 8.04 -5.16 -0.74
CA PRO A 93 7.10 -5.84 -1.60
C PRO A 93 6.59 -7.09 -0.89
N SER A 94 5.29 -7.29 -0.89
CA SER A 94 4.68 -8.49 -0.31
C SER A 94 5.28 -9.75 -0.94
N GLN A 95 5.15 -10.90 -0.28
CA GLN A 95 5.65 -12.15 -0.85
C GLN A 95 5.09 -12.43 -2.25
N THR A 96 3.82 -12.08 -2.49
CA THR A 96 3.18 -12.21 -3.80
C THR A 96 3.82 -11.27 -4.83
N GLU A 97 4.09 -10.02 -4.47
CA GLU A 97 4.75 -9.06 -5.37
C GLU A 97 6.20 -9.47 -5.67
N ARG A 98 6.93 -9.94 -4.66
CA ARG A 98 8.26 -10.53 -4.84
C ARG A 98 8.21 -11.68 -5.84
N ASP A 99 7.29 -12.63 -5.63
CA ASP A 99 7.14 -13.79 -6.51
C ASP A 99 6.82 -13.38 -7.96
N LEU A 100 5.92 -12.42 -8.15
CA LEU A 100 5.60 -11.86 -9.48
C LEU A 100 6.80 -11.19 -10.14
N LEU A 101 7.60 -10.43 -9.38
CA LEU A 101 8.81 -9.80 -9.91
C LEU A 101 9.84 -10.83 -10.36
N VAL A 102 10.05 -11.90 -9.58
CA VAL A 102 10.94 -12.98 -10.01
C VAL A 102 10.38 -13.68 -11.26
N MET A 103 9.06 -13.91 -11.36
CA MET A 103 8.45 -14.49 -12.58
C MET A 103 8.71 -13.61 -13.81
N GLN A 104 8.50 -12.30 -13.72
CA GLN A 104 8.79 -11.37 -14.81
C GLN A 104 10.28 -11.34 -15.19
N GLN A 105 11.17 -11.46 -14.20
CA GLN A 105 12.60 -11.51 -14.46
C GLN A 105 13.00 -12.79 -15.21
N GLU A 106 12.43 -13.94 -14.82
CA GLU A 106 12.69 -15.22 -15.48
C GLU A 106 12.16 -15.26 -16.91
N GLU A 107 10.96 -14.73 -17.15
CA GLU A 107 10.40 -14.59 -18.51
C GLU A 107 11.36 -13.81 -19.42
N ARG A 108 11.83 -12.65 -18.96
CA ARG A 108 12.84 -11.86 -19.70
C ARG A 108 14.14 -12.61 -19.90
N ALA A 109 14.55 -13.43 -18.92
CA ALA A 109 15.75 -14.23 -19.04
C ALA A 109 15.59 -15.33 -20.10
N VAL A 110 14.41 -15.96 -20.18
CA VAL A 110 14.06 -16.93 -21.22
C VAL A 110 14.11 -16.27 -22.60
N ASP A 111 13.42 -15.14 -22.77
CA ASP A 111 13.43 -14.38 -24.04
C ASP A 111 14.87 -14.06 -24.49
N GLN A 112 15.67 -13.50 -23.58
CA GLN A 112 17.07 -13.20 -23.84
C GLN A 112 17.85 -14.43 -24.30
N ARG A 113 17.60 -15.59 -23.69
CA ARG A 113 18.31 -16.84 -24.02
C ARG A 113 17.89 -17.44 -25.35
N LEU A 114 16.65 -17.22 -25.80
CA LEU A 114 16.17 -17.64 -27.12
C LEU A 114 16.83 -16.86 -28.25
N GLU A 115 17.22 -15.61 -27.99
CA GLU A 115 17.94 -14.76 -28.96
C GLU A 115 19.43 -15.14 -29.07
N MET A 116 20.00 -15.80 -28.07
CA MET A 116 21.42 -16.19 -28.04
C MET A 116 21.71 -17.37 -28.98
N ALA A 117 22.87 -17.32 -29.65
CA ALA A 117 23.34 -18.45 -30.44
C ALA A 117 23.65 -19.67 -29.55
N PRO A 118 23.17 -20.87 -29.91
CA PRO A 118 23.40 -22.08 -29.12
C PRO A 118 24.89 -22.40 -29.03
N GLY A 119 25.38 -22.69 -27.82
CA GLY A 119 26.78 -22.97 -27.56
C GLY A 119 27.71 -21.74 -27.56
N SER A 120 27.16 -20.53 -27.66
CA SER A 120 27.94 -19.31 -27.42
C SER A 120 28.40 -19.21 -25.95
N PRO A 121 29.49 -18.47 -25.66
CA PRO A 121 29.93 -18.23 -24.28
C PRO A 121 28.83 -17.62 -23.40
N GLU A 122 28.02 -16.72 -23.97
CA GLU A 122 26.91 -16.04 -23.30
C GLU A 122 25.78 -17.02 -22.94
N ALA A 123 25.44 -17.94 -23.84
CA ALA A 123 24.45 -18.99 -23.58
C ALA A 123 24.93 -19.94 -22.46
N ILE A 124 26.20 -20.32 -22.46
CA ILE A 124 26.79 -21.19 -21.43
C ILE A 124 26.77 -20.52 -20.05
N GLU A 125 27.06 -19.23 -19.99
CA GLU A 125 26.98 -18.45 -18.75
C GLU A 125 25.54 -18.31 -18.26
N TRP A 126 24.59 -18.08 -19.16
CA TRP A 126 23.18 -18.04 -18.84
C TRP A 126 22.69 -19.37 -18.26
N ASP A 127 23.05 -20.50 -18.89
CA ASP A 127 22.65 -21.85 -18.45
C ASP A 127 23.15 -22.15 -17.04
N ARG A 128 24.34 -21.62 -16.67
CA ARG A 128 24.87 -21.72 -15.29
C ARG A 128 24.09 -20.86 -14.30
N ARG A 129 23.61 -19.69 -14.73
CA ARG A 129 22.89 -18.73 -13.88
C ARG A 129 21.43 -19.13 -13.65
N TYR A 130 20.78 -19.75 -14.64
CA TYR A 130 19.37 -20.15 -14.58
C TYR A 130 19.17 -21.64 -14.87
N PRO A 131 19.74 -22.55 -14.05
CA PRO A 131 19.70 -23.98 -14.32
C PRO A 131 18.27 -24.56 -14.39
N HIS A 132 17.32 -23.95 -13.68
CA HIS A 132 15.91 -24.36 -13.69
C HIS A 132 15.14 -23.94 -14.95
N LEU A 133 15.66 -22.99 -15.74
CA LEU A 133 15.05 -22.51 -16.99
C LEU A 133 15.63 -23.21 -18.23
N VAL A 134 16.75 -23.93 -18.10
CA VAL A 134 17.44 -24.57 -19.21
C VAL A 134 16.56 -25.60 -19.93
N GLU A 135 15.74 -26.34 -19.18
CA GLU A 135 14.84 -27.35 -19.75
C GLU A 135 13.75 -26.72 -20.63
N GLU A 136 13.14 -25.63 -20.16
CA GLU A 136 12.15 -24.84 -20.90
C GLU A 136 12.74 -24.29 -22.20
N VAL A 137 13.88 -23.59 -22.10
CA VAL A 137 14.56 -23.00 -23.26
C VAL A 137 14.94 -24.05 -24.29
N ASN A 138 15.54 -25.17 -23.87
CA ASN A 138 15.93 -26.22 -24.79
C ASN A 138 14.71 -26.84 -25.48
N TRP A 139 13.61 -26.98 -24.76
CA TRP A 139 12.35 -27.42 -25.35
C TRP A 139 11.82 -26.40 -26.37
N MET A 140 11.87 -25.10 -26.08
CA MET A 140 11.45 -24.04 -27.01
C MET A 140 12.31 -23.93 -28.27
N LEU A 141 13.62 -24.19 -28.17
CA LEU A 141 14.55 -24.18 -29.30
C LEU A 141 14.48 -25.43 -30.17
N THR A 142 13.85 -26.50 -29.68
CA THR A 142 13.73 -27.78 -30.41
C THR A 142 12.53 -27.74 -31.37
N ASP A 143 12.72 -28.23 -32.59
CA ASP A 143 11.60 -28.42 -33.52
C ASP A 143 10.78 -29.66 -33.13
N HIS A 144 9.51 -29.44 -32.80
CA HIS A 144 8.57 -30.48 -32.37
C HIS A 144 7.58 -30.85 -33.49
N GLY A 145 8.08 -31.14 -34.69
CA GLY A 145 7.26 -31.42 -35.87
C GLY A 145 6.27 -32.58 -35.73
N GLU A 146 6.51 -33.51 -34.80
CA GLU A 146 5.68 -34.71 -34.59
C GLU A 146 4.57 -34.53 -33.53
N LEU A 147 4.56 -33.43 -32.78
CA LEU A 147 3.60 -33.19 -31.69
C LEU A 147 2.41 -32.33 -32.14
N THR A 148 1.22 -32.67 -31.66
CA THR A 148 0.04 -31.82 -31.81
C THR A 148 0.12 -30.60 -30.88
N VAL A 149 -0.70 -29.56 -31.13
CA VAL A 149 -0.76 -28.35 -30.29
C VAL A 149 -1.11 -28.68 -28.84
N GLU A 150 -2.00 -29.64 -28.62
CA GLU A 150 -2.42 -30.07 -27.28
C GLU A 150 -1.27 -30.77 -26.54
N GLN A 151 -0.55 -31.67 -27.23
CA GLN A 151 0.62 -32.35 -26.68
C GLN A 151 1.76 -31.39 -26.35
N LYS A 152 1.99 -30.37 -27.19
CA LYS A 152 2.98 -29.32 -26.92
C LYS A 152 2.64 -28.53 -25.67
N ARG A 153 1.36 -28.15 -25.50
CA ARG A 153 0.89 -27.44 -24.30
C ARG A 153 1.03 -28.29 -23.04
N GLU A 154 0.67 -29.56 -23.11
CA GLU A 154 0.78 -30.47 -21.97
C GLU A 154 2.25 -30.68 -21.55
N GLN A 155 3.15 -30.86 -22.50
CA GLN A 155 4.58 -30.99 -22.20
C GLN A 155 5.18 -29.71 -21.62
N LEU A 156 4.84 -28.54 -22.18
CA LEU A 156 5.31 -27.26 -21.63
C LEU A 156 4.78 -27.04 -20.21
N ALA A 157 3.51 -27.39 -19.94
CA ALA A 157 2.95 -27.31 -18.60
C ALA A 157 3.68 -28.23 -17.60
N GLN A 158 4.10 -29.42 -18.02
CA GLN A 158 4.90 -30.32 -17.18
C GLN A 158 6.30 -29.76 -16.88
N ILE A 159 6.92 -29.09 -17.86
CA ILE A 159 8.24 -28.44 -17.68
C ILE A 159 8.11 -27.28 -16.69
N MET A 160 7.12 -26.39 -16.89
CA MET A 160 6.84 -25.28 -15.97
C MET A 160 6.54 -25.77 -14.55
N HIS A 161 5.80 -26.87 -14.40
CA HIS A 161 5.55 -27.45 -13.07
C HIS A 161 6.85 -27.90 -12.38
N ARG A 162 7.76 -28.57 -13.10
CA ARG A 162 9.07 -28.97 -12.56
C ARG A 162 9.94 -27.77 -12.21
N GLN A 163 9.87 -26.71 -13.01
CA GLN A 163 10.55 -25.44 -12.75
C GLN A 163 10.05 -24.79 -11.46
N ASP A 164 8.73 -24.71 -11.25
CA ASP A 164 8.12 -24.21 -10.02
C ASP A 164 8.53 -25.04 -8.79
N GLU A 165 8.55 -26.36 -8.91
CA GLU A 165 9.03 -27.24 -7.83
C GLU A 165 10.52 -27.02 -7.50
N ALA A 166 11.36 -26.84 -8.53
CA ALA A 166 12.78 -26.53 -8.34
C ALA A 166 12.97 -25.16 -7.67
N ARG A 167 12.17 -24.17 -8.06
CA ARG A 167 12.16 -22.83 -7.50
C ARG A 167 11.73 -22.81 -6.03
N ALA A 168 10.72 -23.60 -5.68
CA ALA A 168 10.26 -23.75 -4.30
C ALA A 168 11.35 -24.33 -3.38
N ARG A 169 12.24 -25.19 -3.91
CA ARG A 169 13.38 -25.75 -3.16
C ARG A 169 14.55 -24.77 -2.98
N LEU A 170 14.57 -23.68 -3.76
CA LEU A 170 15.60 -22.64 -3.72
C LEU A 170 15.20 -21.44 -2.86
N ARG A 171 13.95 -21.35 -2.39
CA ARG A 171 13.55 -20.36 -1.39
C ARG A 171 14.13 -20.74 -0.01
N PRO A 172 14.79 -19.82 0.71
CA PRO A 172 15.27 -20.06 2.08
C PRO A 172 14.14 -20.22 3.09
#